data_AF-A0A421JCR3-F1
#
_entry.id   AF-A0A421JCR3-F1
#
_cell.length_a   1.000
_cell.length_b   1.000
_cell.length_c   1.000
_cell.angle_alpha   90.00
_cell.angle_beta   90.00
_cell.angle_gamma   90.00
#
_symmetry.space_group_name_H-M   'P 1'
#
loop_
_entity.id
_entity.type
_entity.pdbx_description
1 polymer ?
#
loop_
_entity_poly.entity_id
_entity_poly.type
_entity_poly.pdbx_seq_one_letter_code
_entity_poly.pdbx_strand_id
1 'polypeptide(L)'
;MVNFNFIKPGVLPVAIGASFAVAATAPQFLSNPKEVVAIADFPYGFDKSVDGNIVFTAKDGGPVNVHVDLTGLPSDDSITYHVHEGGVPSDGDCEAIGPILDPFAGQEDCGTDPAQCKIGDLSGKHGDVCGDIFEQKYVDSFLSLDTNAPASILGKSIALHLSNGTKFACANIEAAAKVRLASLKEEYLGSGNDDLAFLEEIDGPLETSTPVVEEPLTDFAAMTSFSWEHANATQFHNFSAAAEWNCTHDDEDTQTVKTSICEDSAATISASLMSLLSLLAFL
;
A
#
# COMPACT_ATOMS: atom_id res chain seq x y z
N MET A 1 15.02 64.50 -65.27
CA MET A 1 15.04 63.03 -65.12
C MET A 1 15.64 62.74 -63.77
N VAL A 2 14.84 62.22 -62.83
CA VAL A 2 15.21 62.07 -61.41
C VAL A 2 15.69 60.63 -61.20
N ASN A 3 16.85 60.48 -60.57
CA ASN A 3 17.48 59.18 -60.32
C ASN A 3 17.01 58.65 -58.94
N PHE A 4 16.42 57.46 -58.91
CA PHE A 4 16.01 56.79 -57.66
C PHE A 4 16.96 55.63 -57.36
N ASN A 5 17.74 55.77 -56.29
CA ASN A 5 18.48 54.66 -55.69
C ASN A 5 17.52 53.82 -54.83
N PHE A 6 17.40 52.53 -55.14
CA PHE A 6 16.69 51.54 -54.33
C PHE A 6 17.58 51.08 -53.17
N ILE A 7 17.12 51.33 -51.95
CA ILE A 7 17.71 50.79 -50.71
C ILE A 7 17.09 49.41 -50.48
N LYS A 8 17.93 48.36 -50.36
CA LYS A 8 17.49 47.00 -50.00
C LYS A 8 17.18 46.91 -48.50
N PRO A 9 16.13 46.19 -48.08
CA PRO A 9 15.85 45.98 -46.66
C PRO A 9 16.87 45.01 -46.06
N GLY A 10 17.55 45.46 -45.00
CA GLY A 10 18.47 44.65 -44.21
C GLY A 10 17.71 43.71 -43.28
N VAL A 11 18.11 42.44 -43.28
CA VAL A 11 17.61 41.41 -42.38
C VAL A 11 18.29 41.61 -41.02
N LEU A 12 17.52 41.89 -39.97
CA LEU A 12 18.05 41.90 -38.59
C LEU A 12 18.27 40.46 -38.11
N PRO A 13 19.43 40.13 -37.52
CA PRO A 13 19.62 38.84 -36.88
C PRO A 13 18.82 38.80 -35.57
N VAL A 14 17.87 37.87 -35.47
CA VAL A 14 17.23 37.50 -34.20
C VAL A 14 18.24 36.69 -33.40
N ALA A 15 18.78 37.27 -32.33
CA ALA A 15 19.62 36.54 -31.39
C ALA A 15 18.71 35.63 -30.54
N ILE A 16 18.76 34.33 -30.80
CA ILE A 16 18.15 33.32 -29.94
C ILE A 16 19.09 33.15 -28.74
N GLY A 17 18.74 33.76 -27.61
CA GLY A 17 19.42 33.52 -26.35
C GLY A 17 19.08 32.11 -25.86
N ALA A 18 20.05 31.22 -25.85
CA ALA A 18 19.93 29.93 -25.15
C ALA A 18 20.01 30.21 -23.64
N SER A 19 18.87 30.14 -22.95
CA SER A 19 18.85 30.10 -21.49
C SER A 19 19.37 28.74 -21.04
N PHE A 20 20.59 28.71 -20.52
CA PHE A 20 21.09 27.54 -19.79
C PHE A 20 20.47 27.58 -18.40
N ALA A 21 19.49 26.71 -18.13
CA ALA A 21 19.05 26.45 -16.77
C ALA A 21 20.22 25.74 -16.06
N VAL A 22 20.81 26.42 -15.08
CA VAL A 22 21.77 25.78 -14.17
C VAL A 22 20.93 24.92 -13.24
N ALA A 23 21.12 23.60 -13.26
CA ALA A 23 20.51 22.68 -12.29
C ALA A 23 20.78 23.22 -10.88
N ALA A 24 19.73 23.50 -10.13
CA ALA A 24 19.83 24.05 -8.79
C ALA A 24 19.80 22.90 -7.80
N THR A 25 20.73 22.89 -6.84
CA THR A 25 20.68 21.95 -5.71
C THR A 25 19.33 22.05 -5.01
N ALA A 26 18.66 20.91 -4.83
CA ALA A 26 17.37 20.84 -4.17
C ALA A 26 17.48 21.24 -2.67
N PRO A 27 16.59 22.11 -2.16
CA PRO A 27 16.54 22.42 -0.74
C PRO A 27 15.98 21.24 0.06
N GLN A 28 16.37 21.17 1.33
CA GLN A 28 15.80 20.21 2.27
C GLN A 28 14.51 20.75 2.91
N PHE A 29 13.55 19.87 3.14
CA PHE A 29 12.27 20.08 3.80
C PHE A 29 12.28 19.38 5.16
N LEU A 30 12.94 20.01 6.13
CA LEU A 30 13.12 19.46 7.48
C LEU A 30 11.95 19.73 8.43
N SER A 31 10.92 20.44 7.96
CA SER A 31 9.72 20.79 8.72
C SER A 31 8.51 20.40 7.91
N ASN A 32 7.79 19.37 8.36
CA ASN A 32 6.54 18.90 7.77
C ASN A 32 5.39 19.04 8.76
N PRO A 33 4.12 19.00 8.30
CA PRO A 33 2.99 18.92 9.22
C PRO A 33 3.10 17.65 10.07
N LYS A 34 2.81 17.78 11.36
CA LYS A 34 2.87 16.68 12.32
C LYS A 34 1.75 15.67 12.08
N GLU A 35 1.99 14.43 12.51
CA GLU A 35 0.97 13.36 12.55
C GLU A 35 0.33 13.07 11.18
N VAL A 36 1.01 13.42 10.09
CA VAL A 36 0.58 13.03 8.74
C VAL A 36 1.14 11.64 8.45
N VAL A 37 0.24 10.74 8.09
CA VAL A 37 0.54 9.45 7.47
C VAL A 37 -0.01 9.50 6.05
N ALA A 38 0.83 9.30 5.06
CA ALA A 38 0.43 9.12 3.66
C ALA A 38 0.82 7.71 3.21
N ILE A 39 -0.03 7.10 2.39
CA ILE A 39 0.13 5.71 1.99
C ILE A 39 -0.02 5.62 0.47
N ALA A 40 0.87 4.86 -0.15
CA ALA A 40 0.69 4.33 -1.50
C ALA A 40 0.43 2.83 -1.40
N ASP A 41 -0.82 2.44 -1.58
CA ASP A 41 -1.27 1.04 -1.51
C ASP A 41 -1.17 0.36 -2.88
N PHE A 42 -0.57 -0.83 -2.91
CA PHE A 42 -0.52 -1.71 -4.07
C PHE A 42 -1.40 -2.96 -3.81
N PRO A 43 -2.00 -3.56 -4.86
CA PRO A 43 -2.04 -3.08 -6.23
C PRO A 43 -3.03 -1.93 -6.41
N TYR A 44 -2.73 -1.02 -7.35
CA TYR A 44 -3.66 0.03 -7.78
C TYR A 44 -3.79 0.07 -9.31
N GLY A 45 -2.66 0.20 -10.02
CA GLY A 45 -2.57 0.22 -11.49
C GLY A 45 -2.25 -1.14 -12.15
N PHE A 46 -1.81 -1.06 -13.43
CA PHE A 46 -1.45 -2.15 -14.36
C PHE A 46 -1.19 -3.54 -13.76
N ASP A 47 -0.05 -3.71 -13.08
CA ASP A 47 0.37 -4.98 -12.56
C ASP A 47 -0.21 -5.22 -11.17
N LYS A 48 -1.09 -6.22 -11.10
CA LYS A 48 -1.76 -6.65 -9.85
C LYS A 48 -0.96 -7.69 -9.07
N SER A 49 0.23 -8.06 -9.54
CA SER A 49 1.12 -8.98 -8.82
C SER A 49 1.85 -8.27 -7.68
N VAL A 50 2.11 -6.97 -7.80
CA VAL A 50 2.72 -6.18 -6.72
C VAL A 50 1.67 -5.93 -5.64
N ASP A 51 2.02 -6.30 -4.41
CA ASP A 51 1.17 -6.15 -3.23
C ASP A 51 1.97 -5.54 -2.09
N GLY A 52 1.29 -4.88 -1.15
CA GLY A 52 1.90 -4.17 -0.03
C GLY A 52 1.75 -2.66 -0.13
N ASN A 53 2.63 -1.91 0.52
CA ASN A 53 2.49 -0.47 0.64
C ASN A 53 3.83 0.28 0.77
N ILE A 54 3.80 1.55 0.41
CA ILE A 54 4.85 2.51 0.76
C ILE A 54 4.23 3.59 1.64
N VAL A 55 4.71 3.69 2.88
CA VAL A 55 4.17 4.59 3.90
C VAL A 55 5.14 5.74 4.13
N PHE A 56 4.60 6.95 4.14
CA PHE A 56 5.31 8.19 4.37
C PHE A 56 4.77 8.86 5.62
N THR A 57 5.65 9.25 6.55
CA THR A 57 5.23 9.88 7.80
C THR A 57 6.09 11.06 8.18
N ALA A 58 5.52 11.95 8.98
CA ALA A 58 6.27 12.97 9.70
C ALA A 58 5.67 13.17 11.09
N LYS A 59 5.75 12.16 11.96
CA LYS A 59 5.09 12.19 13.28
C LYS A 59 5.40 13.45 14.07
N ASP A 60 6.69 13.75 14.25
CA ASP A 60 7.15 14.89 15.03
C ASP A 60 7.28 16.20 14.22
N GLY A 61 6.92 16.17 12.92
CA GLY A 61 7.01 17.31 12.00
C GLY A 61 8.41 17.56 11.46
N GLY A 62 9.24 16.52 11.39
CA GLY A 62 10.60 16.55 10.84
C GLY A 62 10.66 16.20 9.34
N PRO A 63 11.82 15.69 8.86
CA PRO A 63 11.93 15.02 7.57
C PRO A 63 10.92 13.88 7.40
N VAL A 64 10.69 13.45 6.17
CA VAL A 64 9.74 12.38 5.88
C VAL A 64 10.41 11.03 6.14
N ASN A 65 9.85 10.25 7.06
CA ASN A 65 10.21 8.83 7.19
C ASN A 65 9.47 8.04 6.12
N VAL A 66 10.15 7.06 5.53
CA VAL A 66 9.60 6.21 4.48
C VAL A 66 9.81 4.75 4.87
N HIS A 67 8.74 3.97 4.78
CA HIS A 67 8.76 2.51 4.89
C HIS A 67 8.21 1.94 3.59
N VAL A 68 9.07 1.25 2.85
CA VAL A 68 8.71 0.45 1.68
C VAL A 68 8.53 -0.97 2.16
N ASP A 69 7.37 -1.57 1.91
CA ASP A 69 7.10 -2.99 2.15
C ASP A 69 6.29 -3.55 0.98
N LEU A 70 6.97 -4.28 0.10
CA LEU A 70 6.41 -4.73 -1.17
C LEU A 70 6.73 -6.19 -1.42
N THR A 71 5.77 -6.89 -2.02
CA THR A 71 5.90 -8.27 -2.47
C THR A 71 5.43 -8.43 -3.91
N GLY A 72 5.70 -9.59 -4.52
CA GLY A 72 5.31 -9.88 -5.90
C GLY A 72 6.12 -9.10 -6.93
N LEU A 73 7.31 -8.65 -6.55
CA LEU A 73 8.23 -7.95 -7.43
C LEU A 73 8.93 -8.93 -8.39
N PRO A 74 9.27 -8.51 -9.61
CA PRO A 74 10.01 -9.35 -10.55
C PRO A 74 11.47 -9.51 -10.07
N SER A 75 11.79 -10.69 -9.50
CA SER A 75 13.08 -10.95 -8.84
C SER A 75 14.32 -10.84 -9.73
N ASP A 76 14.15 -10.98 -11.06
CA ASP A 76 15.24 -10.98 -12.04
C ASP A 76 15.54 -9.58 -12.59
N ASP A 77 14.88 -8.53 -12.08
CA ASP A 77 15.07 -7.14 -12.50
C ASP A 77 15.52 -6.26 -11.32
N SER A 78 16.16 -5.14 -11.65
CA SER A 78 16.48 -4.07 -10.71
C SER A 78 15.42 -2.99 -10.86
N ILE A 79 14.61 -2.83 -9.82
CA ILE A 79 13.43 -1.99 -9.86
C ILE A 79 13.75 -0.62 -9.29
N THR A 80 13.58 0.40 -10.13
CA THR A 80 13.66 1.80 -9.68
C THR A 80 12.26 2.30 -9.31
N TYR A 81 12.17 3.23 -8.37
CA TYR A 81 10.89 3.78 -7.93
C TYR A 81 10.96 5.28 -7.71
N HIS A 82 9.93 5.97 -8.20
CA HIS A 82 9.90 7.42 -8.23
C HIS A 82 8.53 7.96 -7.87
N VAL A 83 8.50 9.12 -7.21
CA VAL A 83 7.29 9.94 -7.09
C VAL A 83 7.11 10.74 -8.39
N HIS A 84 5.95 10.63 -9.01
CA HIS A 84 5.57 11.34 -10.22
C HIS A 84 4.67 12.54 -9.94
N GLU A 85 4.64 13.52 -10.85
CA GLU A 85 3.90 14.76 -10.62
C GLU A 85 2.38 14.59 -10.57
N GLY A 86 1.85 13.66 -11.37
CA GLY A 86 0.42 13.37 -11.49
C GLY A 86 -0.01 12.21 -10.58
N GLY A 87 -1.32 12.18 -10.29
CA GLY A 87 -1.96 11.00 -9.70
C GLY A 87 -2.26 9.94 -10.76
N VAL A 88 -2.39 8.69 -10.32
CA VAL A 88 -2.87 7.57 -11.14
C VAL A 88 -4.33 7.84 -11.51
N PRO A 89 -4.68 7.84 -12.81
CA PRO A 89 -6.06 8.02 -13.26
C PRO A 89 -6.95 6.83 -12.89
N SER A 90 -8.27 7.01 -13.04
CA SER A 90 -9.26 6.00 -12.65
C SER A 90 -9.19 4.67 -13.41
N ASP A 91 -8.55 4.66 -14.58
CA ASP A 91 -8.31 3.45 -15.37
C ASP A 91 -7.00 2.74 -15.00
N GLY A 92 -6.23 3.28 -14.05
CA GLY A 92 -5.01 2.66 -13.53
C GLY A 92 -3.80 2.77 -14.45
N ASP A 93 -3.85 3.64 -15.48
CA ASP A 93 -2.78 3.83 -16.45
C ASP A 93 -1.58 4.57 -15.83
N CYS A 94 -0.52 3.84 -15.52
CA CYS A 94 0.73 4.40 -15.01
C CYS A 94 1.48 5.28 -16.02
N GLU A 95 1.19 5.20 -17.33
CA GLU A 95 1.82 6.10 -18.30
C GLU A 95 1.28 7.53 -18.19
N ALA A 96 0.06 7.70 -17.68
CA ALA A 96 -0.62 8.98 -17.56
C ALA A 96 -0.21 9.83 -16.34
N ILE A 97 0.63 9.30 -15.43
CA ILE A 97 1.04 10.00 -14.20
C ILE A 97 2.08 11.12 -14.42
N GLY A 98 2.56 11.27 -15.66
CA GLY A 98 3.49 12.34 -16.03
C GLY A 98 4.95 12.08 -15.64
N PRO A 99 5.79 13.13 -15.58
CA PRO A 99 7.21 13.03 -15.26
C PRO A 99 7.45 12.80 -13.76
N ILE A 100 8.69 12.45 -13.41
CA ILE A 100 9.16 12.41 -12.02
C ILE A 100 9.01 13.80 -11.40
N LEU A 101 8.58 13.87 -10.13
CA LEU A 101 8.43 15.11 -9.37
C LEU A 101 9.76 15.87 -9.29
N ASP A 102 9.82 17.02 -9.96
CA ASP A 102 11.05 17.80 -10.04
C ASP A 102 10.83 19.32 -10.05
N PRO A 103 10.45 19.91 -8.91
CA PRO A 103 10.28 21.36 -8.80
C PRO A 103 11.59 22.16 -8.85
N PHE A 104 12.78 21.51 -8.80
CA PHE A 104 14.08 22.17 -8.69
C PHE A 104 15.06 21.86 -9.83
N ALA A 105 14.60 21.16 -10.88
CA ALA A 105 15.40 20.79 -12.05
C ALA A 105 16.64 19.95 -11.66
N GLY A 106 16.41 18.88 -10.90
CA GLY A 106 17.41 17.89 -10.53
C GLY A 106 17.97 17.14 -11.75
N GLN A 107 19.10 16.47 -11.52
CA GLN A 107 19.79 15.67 -12.54
C GLN A 107 19.15 14.28 -12.66
N GLU A 108 19.20 13.69 -13.87
CA GLU A 108 18.79 12.28 -14.08
C GLU A 108 19.78 11.28 -13.48
N ASP A 109 21.07 11.64 -13.48
CA ASP A 109 22.11 10.92 -12.77
C ASP A 109 22.73 11.89 -11.77
N CYS A 110 22.27 11.80 -10.52
CA CYS A 110 22.69 12.67 -9.44
C CYS A 110 23.90 12.16 -8.66
N GLY A 111 24.47 11.03 -9.05
CA GLY A 111 25.59 10.40 -8.37
C GLY A 111 25.30 10.15 -6.89
N THR A 112 26.22 10.54 -6.02
CA THR A 112 26.13 10.24 -4.57
C THR A 112 25.61 11.40 -3.72
N ASP A 113 25.29 12.55 -4.32
CA ASP A 113 24.75 13.71 -3.59
C ASP A 113 23.22 13.75 -3.78
N PRO A 114 22.42 13.36 -2.77
CA PRO A 114 20.96 13.35 -2.86
C PRO A 114 20.35 14.70 -3.25
N ALA A 115 21.06 15.80 -2.98
CA ALA A 115 20.58 17.14 -3.29
C ALA A 115 20.71 17.49 -4.80
N GLN A 116 21.41 16.67 -5.59
CA GLN A 116 21.42 16.78 -7.05
C GLN A 116 20.31 15.98 -7.72
N CYS A 117 19.67 15.05 -7.01
CA CYS A 117 18.59 14.21 -7.55
C CYS A 117 17.32 15.03 -7.72
N LYS A 118 16.46 14.59 -8.63
CA LYS A 118 15.06 15.04 -8.63
C LYS A 118 14.43 14.71 -7.28
N ILE A 119 13.54 15.57 -6.80
CA ILE A 119 12.87 15.38 -5.51
C ILE A 119 12.20 14.00 -5.43
N GLY A 120 11.50 13.61 -6.50
CA GLY A 120 10.80 12.34 -6.61
C GLY A 120 11.68 11.13 -6.90
N ASP A 121 12.99 11.29 -7.16
CA ASP A 121 13.87 10.17 -7.46
C ASP A 121 14.34 9.48 -6.17
N LEU A 122 13.56 8.50 -5.70
CA LEU A 122 13.85 7.80 -4.44
C LEU A 122 14.94 6.74 -4.63
N SER A 123 14.92 6.02 -5.75
CA SER A 123 15.97 5.03 -6.05
C SER A 123 17.36 5.65 -6.21
N GLY A 124 17.48 6.79 -6.89
CA GLY A 124 18.76 7.50 -7.00
C GLY A 124 19.31 7.94 -5.64
N LYS A 125 18.44 8.20 -4.65
CA LYS A 125 18.83 8.62 -3.30
C LYS A 125 19.06 7.45 -2.32
N HIS A 126 18.23 6.41 -2.39
CA HIS A 126 18.10 5.39 -1.35
C HIS A 126 18.35 3.95 -1.84
N GLY A 127 18.62 3.78 -3.13
CA GLY A 127 18.91 2.51 -3.78
C GLY A 127 17.69 1.89 -4.48
N ASP A 128 17.99 0.94 -5.37
CA ASP A 128 16.99 0.20 -6.14
C ASP A 128 16.36 -0.91 -5.30
N VAL A 129 15.15 -1.29 -5.67
CA VAL A 129 14.43 -2.44 -5.14
C VAL A 129 14.91 -3.71 -5.86
N CYS A 130 15.25 -4.75 -5.11
CA CYS A 130 15.75 -6.02 -5.64
C CYS A 130 15.12 -7.21 -4.88
N GLY A 131 14.81 -8.27 -5.59
CA GLY A 131 14.14 -9.46 -5.03
C GLY A 131 12.63 -9.46 -5.27
N ASP A 132 11.98 -10.56 -4.92
CA ASP A 132 10.52 -10.74 -5.00
C ASP A 132 9.77 -10.11 -3.82
N ILE A 133 10.44 -10.02 -2.67
CA ILE A 133 10.01 -9.37 -1.44
C ILE A 133 11.06 -8.33 -1.07
N PHE A 134 10.62 -7.13 -0.75
CA PHE A 134 11.50 -6.03 -0.40
C PHE A 134 10.91 -5.18 0.72
N GLU A 135 11.70 -5.00 1.78
CA GLU A 135 11.39 -4.10 2.86
C GLU A 135 12.57 -3.15 3.12
N GLN A 136 12.31 -1.85 3.23
CA GLN A 136 13.32 -0.86 3.59
C GLN A 136 12.70 0.31 4.34
N LYS A 137 13.43 0.80 5.35
CA LYS A 137 13.08 1.99 6.12
C LYS A 137 14.19 3.03 5.97
N TYR A 138 13.84 4.27 5.64
CA TYR A 138 14.81 5.37 5.52
C TYR A 138 14.15 6.73 5.75
N VAL A 139 14.98 7.78 5.84
CA VAL A 139 14.54 9.16 6.02
C VAL A 139 14.88 9.97 4.77
N ASP A 140 13.87 10.62 4.19
CA ASP A 140 14.04 11.55 3.08
C ASP A 140 13.84 13.00 3.54
N SER A 141 14.91 13.77 3.45
CA SER A 141 14.92 15.19 3.83
C SER A 141 14.51 16.14 2.70
N PHE A 142 14.09 15.64 1.54
CA PHE A 142 13.75 16.43 0.36
C PHE A 142 12.27 16.33 -0.02
N LEU A 143 11.60 15.23 0.32
CA LEU A 143 10.15 15.12 0.22
C LEU A 143 9.47 16.05 1.23
N SER A 144 8.23 16.44 0.91
CA SER A 144 7.37 17.13 1.86
C SER A 144 5.96 16.54 1.92
N LEU A 145 5.36 16.59 3.11
CA LEU A 145 3.95 16.28 3.37
C LEU A 145 3.11 17.56 3.56
N ASP A 146 3.70 18.75 3.43
CA ASP A 146 2.95 20.02 3.36
C ASP A 146 2.39 20.18 1.94
N THR A 147 1.07 20.28 1.80
CA THR A 147 0.40 20.49 0.49
C THR A 147 0.74 21.82 -0.18
N ASN A 148 1.30 22.78 0.57
CA ASN A 148 1.73 24.07 0.04
C ASN A 148 3.21 24.08 -0.39
N ALA A 149 3.98 23.03 -0.05
CA ALA A 149 5.36 22.93 -0.44
C ALA A 149 5.49 22.46 -1.91
N PRO A 150 6.46 22.99 -2.67
CA PRO A 150 6.69 22.54 -4.05
C PRO A 150 7.12 21.06 -4.12
N ALA A 151 7.76 20.55 -3.06
CA ALA A 151 8.16 19.15 -2.93
C ALA A 151 7.06 18.25 -2.31
N SER A 152 5.82 18.73 -2.21
CA SER A 152 4.72 17.96 -1.65
C SER A 152 4.50 16.65 -2.42
N ILE A 153 4.33 15.53 -1.74
CA ILE A 153 4.00 14.23 -2.35
C ILE A 153 2.52 13.87 -2.24
N LEU A 154 1.73 14.64 -1.48
CA LEU A 154 0.30 14.36 -1.32
C LEU A 154 -0.47 14.65 -2.62
N GLY A 155 -1.30 13.69 -3.04
CA GLY A 155 -2.07 13.78 -4.29
C GLY A 155 -1.25 13.50 -5.56
N LYS A 156 -0.02 13.01 -5.38
CA LYS A 156 0.86 12.49 -6.44
C LYS A 156 0.76 10.98 -6.52
N SER A 157 1.60 10.36 -7.32
CA SER A 157 1.73 8.92 -7.40
C SER A 157 3.17 8.46 -7.25
N ILE A 158 3.35 7.21 -6.88
CA ILE A 158 4.62 6.50 -6.94
C ILE A 158 4.53 5.44 -8.04
N ALA A 159 5.59 5.28 -8.82
CA ALA A 159 5.67 4.25 -9.85
C ALA A 159 6.93 3.41 -9.67
N LEU A 160 6.79 2.12 -9.94
CA LEU A 160 7.86 1.15 -10.03
C LEU A 160 8.20 0.94 -11.50
N HIS A 161 9.49 1.04 -11.82
CA HIS A 161 10.01 0.88 -13.16
C HIS A 161 10.94 -0.33 -13.26
N LEU A 162 10.75 -1.11 -14.31
CA LEU A 162 11.73 -2.11 -14.76
C LEU A 162 13.03 -1.41 -15.21
N SER A 163 14.14 -2.14 -15.27
CA SER A 163 15.44 -1.59 -15.74
C SER A 163 15.40 -1.03 -17.16
N ASN A 164 14.43 -1.42 -17.98
CA ASN A 164 14.20 -0.88 -19.32
C ASN A 164 13.40 0.45 -19.32
N GLY A 165 13.02 0.97 -18.15
CA GLY A 165 12.27 2.21 -17.95
C GLY A 165 10.74 2.07 -17.92
N THR A 166 10.19 0.87 -18.22
CA THR A 166 8.75 0.63 -18.25
C THR A 166 8.15 0.76 -16.85
N LYS A 167 7.10 1.58 -16.71
CA LYS A 167 6.28 1.66 -15.49
C LYS A 167 5.36 0.45 -15.41
N PHE A 168 5.67 -0.54 -14.58
CA PHE A 168 4.86 -1.75 -14.50
C PHE A 168 3.82 -1.71 -13.37
N ALA A 169 4.09 -0.97 -12.29
CA ALA A 169 3.15 -0.75 -11.20
C ALA A 169 3.17 0.72 -10.75
N CYS A 170 2.04 1.22 -10.29
CA CYS A 170 1.94 2.54 -9.68
C CYS A 170 0.76 2.61 -8.72
N ALA A 171 0.83 3.56 -7.79
CA ALA A 171 -0.19 3.83 -6.79
C ALA A 171 -0.27 5.33 -6.44
N ASN A 172 -1.45 5.81 -6.07
CA ASN A 172 -1.62 7.17 -5.57
C ASN A 172 -1.06 7.29 -4.14
N ILE A 173 -0.44 8.44 -3.84
CA ILE A 173 0.03 8.80 -2.51
C ILE A 173 -1.04 9.67 -1.85
N GLU A 174 -1.79 9.07 -0.93
CA GLU A 174 -2.93 9.70 -0.28
C GLU A 174 -2.73 9.78 1.23
N ALA A 175 -3.25 10.85 1.86
CA ALA A 175 -3.30 10.92 3.31
C ALA A 175 -4.21 9.78 3.84
N ALA A 176 -3.71 9.02 4.81
CA ALA A 176 -4.41 7.86 5.34
C ALA A 176 -5.74 8.27 5.99
N ALA A 177 -6.84 7.72 5.49
CA ALA A 177 -8.11 7.80 6.21
C ALA A 177 -8.00 7.00 7.52
N LYS A 178 -8.74 7.41 8.56
CA LYS A 178 -8.72 6.76 9.89
C LYS A 178 -8.89 5.24 9.82
N VAL A 179 -9.78 4.76 8.94
CA VAL A 179 -10.04 3.33 8.75
C VAL A 179 -8.83 2.62 8.16
N ARG A 180 -8.22 3.16 7.09
CA ARG A 180 -7.02 2.56 6.49
C ARG A 180 -5.84 2.58 7.45
N LEU A 181 -5.68 3.66 8.22
CA LEU A 181 -4.64 3.75 9.25
C LEU A 181 -4.82 2.69 10.34
N ALA A 182 -6.05 2.41 10.78
CA ALA A 182 -6.32 1.33 11.73
C ALA A 182 -5.94 -0.05 11.17
N SER A 183 -6.35 -0.34 9.93
CA SER A 183 -5.99 -1.60 9.26
C SER A 183 -4.48 -1.74 9.06
N LEU A 184 -3.78 -0.65 8.71
CA LEU A 184 -2.32 -0.65 8.57
C LEU A 184 -1.63 -0.99 9.90
N LYS A 185 -2.14 -0.47 11.03
CA LYS A 185 -1.61 -0.81 12.36
C LYS A 185 -1.80 -2.29 12.69
N GLU A 186 -2.95 -2.87 12.36
CA GLU A 186 -3.21 -4.30 12.58
C GLU A 186 -2.27 -5.18 11.74
N GLU A 187 -2.01 -4.79 10.49
CA GLU A 187 -1.07 -5.45 9.57
C GLU A 187 0.34 -5.51 10.17
N TYR A 188 0.89 -4.37 10.59
CA TYR A 188 2.21 -4.32 11.23
C TYR A 188 2.27 -5.05 12.58
N LEU A 189 1.19 -5.03 13.38
CA LEU A 189 1.15 -5.78 14.64
C LEU A 189 1.20 -7.29 14.41
N GLY A 190 0.67 -7.75 13.27
CA GLY A 190 0.69 -9.15 12.87
C GLY A 190 2.02 -9.63 12.28
N SER A 191 2.87 -8.71 11.81
CA SER A 191 4.11 -9.02 11.06
C SER A 191 5.31 -9.41 11.96
N GLY A 192 5.24 -9.13 13.26
CA GLY A 192 6.30 -9.46 14.23
C GLY A 192 7.08 -8.24 14.72
N ASN A 193 8.12 -8.50 15.51
CA ASN A 193 8.79 -7.49 16.35
C ASN A 193 9.56 -6.37 15.61
N ASP A 194 9.80 -6.51 14.31
CA ASP A 194 10.70 -5.64 13.55
C ASP A 194 9.97 -4.38 13.02
N ASP A 195 8.63 -4.41 13.02
CA ASP A 195 7.73 -3.32 12.62
C ASP A 195 7.17 -2.50 13.78
N LEU A 196 7.39 -2.94 15.02
CA LEU A 196 6.93 -2.24 16.22
C LEU A 196 7.49 -0.81 16.33
N ALA A 197 8.70 -0.57 15.82
CA ALA A 197 9.28 0.77 15.79
C ALA A 197 8.58 1.70 14.78
N PHE A 198 8.11 1.16 13.66
CA PHE A 198 7.35 1.94 12.67
C PHE A 198 5.88 2.13 13.09
N LEU A 199 5.34 1.18 13.86
CA LEU A 199 4.07 1.34 14.54
C LEU A 199 4.05 2.57 15.46
N GLU A 200 5.11 2.80 16.24
CA GLU A 200 5.22 4.02 17.04
C GLU A 200 5.18 5.28 16.17
N GLU A 201 5.78 5.25 14.98
CA GLU A 201 5.81 6.38 14.04
C GLU A 201 4.41 6.70 13.47
N ILE A 202 3.58 5.69 13.19
CA ILE A 202 2.21 5.91 12.67
C ILE A 202 1.14 6.07 13.77
N ASP A 203 1.44 5.80 15.05
CA ASP A 203 0.41 5.74 16.08
C ASP A 203 -0.19 7.12 16.42
N GLY A 204 0.59 8.21 16.24
CA GLY A 204 0.24 9.52 16.79
C GLY A 204 0.00 9.46 18.31
N PRO A 205 -0.45 10.54 18.97
CA PRO A 205 -1.06 10.44 20.28
C PRO A 205 -2.35 9.63 20.12
N LEU A 206 -2.46 8.53 20.85
CA LEU A 206 -3.70 7.77 20.99
C LEU A 206 -4.83 8.76 21.32
N GLU A 207 -5.74 9.01 20.38
CA GLU A 207 -7.02 9.66 20.68
C GLU A 207 -7.74 8.74 21.67
N THR A 208 -7.57 8.99 22.96
CA THR A 208 -8.38 8.41 24.03
C THR A 208 -9.77 9.00 23.92
N SER A 209 -10.54 8.56 22.93
CA SER A 209 -11.93 8.99 22.75
C SER A 209 -12.77 7.95 22.03
N THR A 210 -12.72 6.69 22.46
CA THR A 210 -13.97 5.90 22.48
C THR A 210 -14.74 6.28 23.74
N PRO A 211 -15.88 6.99 23.67
CA PRO A 211 -16.80 6.99 24.79
C PRO A 211 -17.24 5.55 25.01
N VAL A 212 -16.85 4.98 26.16
CA VAL A 212 -17.51 3.79 26.70
C VAL A 212 -18.98 4.17 26.82
N VAL A 213 -19.82 3.67 25.92
CA VAL A 213 -21.26 3.66 26.16
C VAL A 213 -21.45 2.67 27.31
N GLU A 214 -21.52 3.19 28.54
CA GLU A 214 -22.02 2.42 29.66
C GLU A 214 -23.49 2.13 29.40
N GLU A 215 -23.77 0.92 28.91
CA GLU A 215 -25.11 0.35 28.92
C GLU A 215 -25.62 0.31 30.37
N PRO A 216 -26.78 0.91 30.69
CA PRO A 216 -27.28 0.93 32.06
C PRO A 216 -27.75 -0.47 32.45
N LEU A 217 -27.13 -1.05 33.49
CA LEU A 217 -27.60 -2.27 34.12
C LEU A 217 -28.99 -2.03 34.74
N THR A 218 -30.05 -2.46 34.06
CA THR A 218 -31.38 -2.58 34.67
C THR A 218 -31.53 -3.94 35.34
N ASP A 219 -31.67 -3.86 36.65
CA ASP A 219 -31.98 -4.90 37.63
C ASP A 219 -33.16 -5.81 37.22
N PHE A 220 -32.91 -7.12 37.09
CA PHE A 220 -33.97 -8.15 37.07
C PHE A 220 -33.68 -9.22 38.12
N ALA A 221 -33.71 -8.82 39.39
CA ALA A 221 -33.93 -9.74 40.49
C ALA A 221 -35.43 -9.82 40.83
N ALA A 222 -36.20 -10.69 40.15
CA ALA A 222 -37.40 -11.31 40.71
C ALA A 222 -38.00 -12.37 39.77
N MET A 223 -37.72 -13.65 40.02
CA MET A 223 -38.75 -14.69 40.06
C MET A 223 -38.18 -15.97 40.68
N THR A 224 -38.57 -16.22 41.92
CA THR A 224 -38.27 -17.42 42.69
C THR A 224 -39.30 -18.51 42.43
N SER A 225 -38.79 -19.75 42.41
CA SER A 225 -39.46 -21.05 42.55
C SER A 225 -40.34 -21.53 41.40
N PHE A 226 -40.07 -22.74 40.89
CA PHE A 226 -40.96 -23.90 41.08
C PHE A 226 -40.21 -25.23 40.83
N SER A 227 -40.68 -26.24 41.56
CA SER A 227 -40.10 -27.57 41.77
C SER A 227 -40.28 -28.52 40.58
N TRP A 228 -39.41 -29.53 40.53
CA TRP A 228 -39.26 -30.58 39.53
C TRP A 228 -40.12 -31.81 39.85
N GLU A 229 -40.84 -32.35 38.85
CA GLU A 229 -41.24 -33.76 38.75
C GLU A 229 -41.18 -34.24 37.28
N HIS A 230 -40.94 -35.53 37.11
CA HIS A 230 -40.34 -36.20 35.96
C HIS A 230 -41.32 -36.79 34.91
N ALA A 231 -40.79 -36.96 33.69
CA ALA A 231 -41.22 -37.78 32.53
C ALA A 231 -42.41 -37.25 31.70
N ASN A 232 -42.48 -37.38 30.37
CA ASN A 232 -41.90 -38.38 29.47
C ASN A 232 -41.64 -37.77 28.06
N ALA A 233 -40.62 -38.31 27.40
CA ALA A 233 -40.08 -37.88 26.12
C ALA A 233 -41.05 -38.13 24.96
N THR A 234 -41.30 -37.09 24.15
CA THR A 234 -41.36 -37.19 22.69
C THR A 234 -41.18 -35.80 22.11
N GLN A 235 -40.29 -35.71 21.11
CA GLN A 235 -39.95 -34.53 20.31
C GLN A 235 -39.27 -33.38 21.05
N PHE A 236 -37.94 -33.47 21.06
CA PHE A 236 -36.92 -32.46 20.71
C PHE A 236 -35.68 -32.69 21.61
N HIS A 237 -34.83 -33.66 21.24
CA HIS A 237 -33.43 -33.68 21.69
C HIS A 237 -32.72 -32.58 20.87
N ASN A 238 -32.14 -31.50 21.41
CA ASN A 238 -31.39 -31.30 22.64
C ASN A 238 -30.26 -32.32 22.82
N PHE A 239 -29.04 -31.90 22.51
CA PHE A 239 -27.88 -32.31 23.27
C PHE A 239 -26.85 -31.17 23.25
N SER A 240 -26.78 -30.48 24.38
CA SER A 240 -25.55 -29.89 24.88
C SER A 240 -24.50 -30.97 25.02
N ALA A 241 -23.33 -30.77 24.44
CA ALA A 241 -22.12 -31.47 24.86
C ALA A 241 -20.95 -30.51 24.69
N ALA A 242 -20.23 -30.30 25.80
CA ALA A 242 -18.87 -29.82 25.76
C ALA A 242 -18.08 -30.73 24.79
N ALA A 243 -17.50 -30.13 23.76
CA ALA A 243 -16.45 -30.77 22.99
C ALA A 243 -15.13 -30.23 23.53
N GLU A 244 -14.44 -31.08 24.28
CA GLU A 244 -13.01 -30.96 24.57
C GLU A 244 -12.27 -30.79 23.24
N TRP A 245 -11.49 -29.71 23.11
CA TRP A 245 -10.57 -29.55 21.99
C TRP A 245 -9.41 -30.52 22.21
N ASN A 246 -9.44 -31.67 21.55
CA ASN A 246 -8.31 -32.57 21.48
C ASN A 246 -7.46 -32.24 20.24
N CYS A 247 -6.61 -31.23 20.36
CA CYS A 247 -5.53 -31.01 19.39
C CYS A 247 -4.37 -31.93 19.77
N THR A 248 -4.18 -33.02 19.03
CA THR A 248 -2.96 -33.82 19.13
C THR A 248 -1.80 -33.03 18.53
N HIS A 249 -0.86 -32.62 19.37
CA HIS A 249 0.47 -32.18 18.96
C HIS A 249 1.29 -33.45 18.66
N ASP A 250 1.73 -33.63 17.42
CA ASP A 250 2.80 -34.56 17.10
C ASP A 250 4.12 -33.79 17.29
N ASP A 251 4.79 -34.02 18.43
CA ASP A 251 6.18 -33.61 18.63
C ASP A 251 7.09 -34.59 17.87
N GLU A 252 7.40 -34.30 16.61
CA GLU A 252 8.60 -34.84 15.96
C GLU A 252 9.20 -33.85 14.94
N ASP A 253 10.46 -33.50 15.20
CA ASP A 253 11.34 -32.65 14.41
C ASP A 253 11.56 -33.25 13.01
N THR A 254 10.91 -32.70 11.96
CA THR A 254 11.44 -32.68 10.58
C THR A 254 10.66 -31.73 9.66
N GLN A 255 11.39 -30.97 8.84
CA GLN A 255 10.86 -30.06 7.83
C GLN A 255 10.19 -30.84 6.68
N THR A 256 8.87 -30.74 6.53
CA THR A 256 8.19 -30.87 5.23
C THR A 256 6.77 -30.33 5.29
N VAL A 257 6.44 -29.44 4.35
CA VAL A 257 5.15 -28.79 4.15
C VAL A 257 3.99 -29.81 4.17
N LYS A 258 3.03 -29.63 5.09
CA LYS A 258 1.71 -30.28 5.02
C LYS A 258 0.65 -29.19 4.97
N THR A 259 -0.03 -29.12 3.83
CA THR A 259 -1.22 -28.31 3.61
C THR A 259 -2.34 -28.75 4.55
N SER A 260 -2.82 -27.87 5.43
CA SER A 260 -4.09 -28.09 6.13
C SER A 260 -5.23 -27.65 5.23
N ILE A 261 -5.98 -28.62 4.72
CA ILE A 261 -7.22 -28.39 3.98
C ILE A 261 -8.35 -28.35 5.01
N CYS A 262 -9.06 -27.22 5.09
CA CYS A 262 -10.36 -27.16 5.77
C CYS A 262 -11.43 -27.31 4.69
N GLU A 263 -12.04 -28.50 4.56
CA GLU A 263 -13.20 -28.68 3.68
C GLU A 263 -14.50 -28.34 4.42
N ASP A 264 -15.22 -27.34 3.91
CA ASP A 264 -16.59 -27.02 4.32
C ASP A 264 -17.54 -28.11 3.80
N SER A 265 -18.11 -28.90 4.70
CA SER A 265 -19.21 -29.83 4.39
C SER A 265 -20.55 -29.20 4.80
N ALA A 266 -21.15 -28.42 3.90
CA ALA A 266 -22.56 -28.05 3.99
C ALA A 266 -23.31 -28.46 2.72
N ALA A 267 -24.41 -29.19 2.93
CA ALA A 267 -25.48 -29.56 2.00
C ALA A 267 -25.31 -30.83 1.12
N THR A 268 -25.81 -31.95 1.63
CA THR A 268 -26.38 -33.04 0.81
C THR A 268 -27.90 -32.92 0.76
N ILE A 269 -28.49 -32.80 -0.44
CA ILE A 269 -29.91 -33.13 -0.69
C ILE A 269 -30.01 -34.19 -1.79
N SER A 270 -30.40 -35.40 -1.36
CA SER A 270 -31.28 -36.38 -2.02
C SER A 270 -31.19 -36.58 -3.54
N ALA A 271 -30.66 -37.74 -3.95
CA ALA A 271 -31.34 -38.61 -4.92
C ALA A 271 -30.91 -40.08 -4.71
N SER A 272 -31.87 -40.94 -4.36
CA SER A 272 -31.73 -42.39 -4.40
C SER A 272 -32.88 -42.93 -5.25
N LEU A 273 -32.58 -43.61 -6.36
CA LEU A 273 -32.94 -45.03 -6.53
C LEU A 273 -32.47 -45.57 -7.89
N MET A 274 -31.83 -46.73 -7.82
CA MET A 274 -31.79 -47.83 -8.79
C MET A 274 -30.94 -47.72 -10.06
N SER A 275 -29.76 -48.33 -9.99
CA SER A 275 -29.18 -49.11 -11.09
C SER A 275 -29.01 -50.55 -10.61
N LEU A 276 -29.74 -51.48 -11.21
CA LEU A 276 -29.38 -52.90 -11.19
C LEU A 276 -29.69 -53.54 -12.55
N LEU A 277 -28.61 -53.95 -13.21
CA LEU A 277 -28.44 -55.07 -14.13
C LEU A 277 -29.21 -55.17 -15.47
N SER A 278 -28.41 -54.94 -16.51
CA SER A 278 -28.03 -55.90 -17.58
C SER A 278 -28.94 -56.14 -18.80
N LEU A 279 -28.26 -56.01 -19.95
CA LEU A 279 -28.20 -56.93 -21.10
C LEU A 279 -29.21 -56.74 -22.27
N LEU A 280 -28.58 -56.63 -23.46
CA LEU A 280 -29.02 -57.06 -24.80
C LEU A 280 -29.98 -56.18 -25.62
N ALA A 281 -29.41 -55.66 -26.73
CA ALA A 281 -29.72 -56.04 -28.12
C ALA A 281 -30.14 -54.87 -29.04
N PHE A 282 -29.25 -54.63 -30.01
CA PHE A 282 -29.48 -54.37 -31.44
C PHE A 282 -30.64 -53.48 -31.93
N LEU A 283 -30.22 -52.56 -32.81
CA LEU A 283 -30.93 -51.66 -33.74
C LEU A 283 -31.31 -50.27 -33.20
#